data_AF-A0A354J8D3-F1
#
_entry.id   AF-A0A354J8D3-F1
#
_cell.length_a   1.000
_cell.length_b   1.000
_cell.length_c   1.000
_cell.angle_alpha   90.00
_cell.angle_beta   90.00
_cell.angle_gamma   90.00
#
_symmetry.space_group_name_H-M   'P 1'
#
loop_
_entity.id
_entity.type
_entity.pdbx_description
1 polymer ?
#
loop_
_entity_poly.entity_id
_entity_poly.type
_entity_poly.pdbx_seq_one_letter_code
_entity_poly.pdbx_strand_id
1 'polypeptide(L)'
;MYRIVPVITQRSVVQLDKKYREKKAERWQKIAREAAKQCRRAYVPEVAAPVDFDEAMNRCKQFGPGILLYENEEKKCLKDLLKCYTI
;
A
#
# COMPACT_ATOMS: atom_id res chain seq x y z
N MET A 1 7.52 6.20 -5.08
CA MET A 1 6.28 5.83 -4.35
C MET A 1 5.38 7.04 -4.14
N TYR A 2 4.25 7.13 -4.83
CA TYR A 2 3.41 8.34 -4.81
C TYR A 2 2.17 8.20 -3.90
N ARG A 3 1.74 6.97 -3.60
CA ARG A 3 0.52 6.69 -2.85
C ARG A 3 0.65 5.42 -2.01
N ILE A 4 0.02 5.42 -0.84
CA ILE A 4 -0.10 4.30 0.08
C ILE A 4 -1.60 4.06 0.32
N VAL A 5 -2.07 2.84 0.08
CA VAL A 5 -3.46 2.43 0.34
C VAL A 5 -3.45 1.31 1.37
N PRO A 6 -3.80 1.59 2.63
CA PRO A 6 -3.94 0.56 3.65
C PRO A 6 -5.09 -0.38 3.30
N VAL A 7 -4.89 -1.70 3.48
CA VAL A 7 -5.90 -2.72 3.15
C VAL A 7 -6.27 -3.49 4.41
N ILE A 8 -7.57 -3.63 4.66
CA ILE A 8 -8.13 -4.47 5.71
C ILE A 8 -8.45 -5.83 5.10
N THR A 9 -7.83 -6.88 5.65
CA THR A 9 -8.03 -8.27 5.25
C THR A 9 -8.76 -9.05 6.34
N GLN A 10 -9.25 -10.25 6.02
CA GLN A 10 -9.95 -11.12 6.97
C GLN A 10 -9.14 -11.40 8.24
N ARG A 11 -7.81 -11.50 8.13
CA ARG A 11 -6.90 -11.76 9.27
C ARG A 11 -6.38 -10.49 9.95
N SER A 12 -6.86 -9.31 9.55
CA SER A 12 -6.49 -8.05 10.19
C SER A 12 -7.10 -7.98 11.60
N VAL A 13 -6.25 -7.80 12.62
CA VAL A 13 -6.69 -7.72 14.03
C VAL A 13 -7.60 -6.51 14.26
N VAL A 14 -7.31 -5.39 13.59
CA VAL A 14 -8.09 -4.17 13.73
C VAL A 14 -9.12 -4.09 12.61
N GLN A 15 -10.36 -4.48 12.92
CA GLN A 15 -11.50 -4.21 12.06
C GLN A 15 -11.97 -2.78 12.31
N LEU A 16 -11.69 -1.88 11.38
CA LEU A 16 -12.05 -0.46 11.52
C LEU A 16 -13.45 -0.21 10.97
N ASP A 17 -14.34 0.29 11.83
CA ASP A 17 -15.57 0.93 11.36
C ASP A 17 -15.24 2.02 10.34
N LYS A 18 -16.07 2.14 9.30
CA LYS A 18 -15.89 3.13 8.23
C LYS A 18 -15.65 4.54 8.76
N LYS A 19 -16.35 4.92 9.85
CA LYS A 19 -16.22 6.23 10.52
C LYS A 19 -14.83 6.54 11.10
N TYR A 20 -14.00 5.53 11.38
CA TYR A 20 -12.66 5.74 11.95
C TYR A 20 -11.52 5.61 10.92
N ARG A 21 -11.83 5.16 9.70
CA ARG A 21 -10.84 4.94 8.64
C ARG A 21 -10.13 6.26 8.26
N GLU A 22 -10.89 7.34 8.13
CA GLU A 22 -10.35 8.67 7.81
C GLU A 22 -9.42 9.19 8.90
N LYS A 23 -9.83 9.12 10.17
CA LYS A 23 -9.00 9.53 11.31
C LYS A 23 -7.67 8.77 11.38
N LYS A 24 -7.66 7.48 11.03
CA LYS A 24 -6.43 6.69 10.91
C LYS A 24 -5.56 7.16 9.74
N ALA A 25 -6.15 7.41 8.57
CA ALA A 25 -5.43 7.94 7.42
C ALA A 25 -4.79 9.30 7.72
N GLU A 26 -5.50 10.21 8.37
CA GLU A 26 -4.93 11.51 8.80
C GLU A 26 -3.70 11.34 9.69
N ARG A 27 -3.77 10.42 10.67
CA ARG A 27 -2.63 10.11 11.55
C ARG A 27 -1.46 9.57 10.73
N TRP A 28 -1.69 8.63 9.82
CA TRP A 28 -0.63 8.05 9.00
C TRP A 28 -0.07 9.04 7.96
N GLN A 29 -0.90 9.95 7.44
CA GLN A 29 -0.46 11.04 6.58
C GLN A 29 0.52 11.97 7.30
N LYS A 30 0.30 12.25 8.60
CA LYS A 30 1.26 12.99 9.44
C LYS A 30 2.59 12.23 9.54
N ILE A 31 2.57 10.92 9.76
CA ILE A 31 3.79 10.09 9.81
C ILE A 31 4.51 10.11 8.45
N ALA A 32 3.79 9.94 7.35
CA ALA A 32 4.34 9.98 5.99
C ALA A 32 5.01 11.34 5.69
N ARG A 33 4.42 12.44 6.18
CA ARG A 33 5.00 13.79 6.05
C ARG A 33 6.32 13.92 6.81
N GLU A 34 6.38 13.50 8.06
CA GLU A 34 7.61 13.58 8.85
C GLU A 34 8.71 12.66 8.30
N ALA A 35 8.35 11.45 7.85
CA ALA A 35 9.28 10.55 7.17
C ALA A 35 9.81 11.14 5.86
N ALA A 36 8.94 11.77 5.04
CA ALA A 36 9.36 12.43 3.81
C ALA A 36 10.34 13.59 4.08
N LYS A 37 10.11 14.40 5.13
CA LYS A 37 11.04 15.44 5.56
C LYS A 37 12.40 14.86 5.97
N GLN A 38 12.40 13.83 6.82
CA GLN A 38 13.62 13.17 7.30
C GLN A 38 14.47 12.61 6.16
N CYS A 39 13.83 11.96 5.18
CA CYS A 39 14.51 11.39 4.02
C CYS A 39 14.79 12.42 2.90
N ARG A 40 14.56 13.72 3.13
CA ARG A 40 14.72 14.80 2.14
C ARG A 40 14.00 14.55 0.81
N ARG A 41 12.80 13.98 0.91
CA ARG A 41 11.97 13.67 -0.25
C ARG A 41 11.18 14.90 -0.67
N ALA A 42 11.25 15.30 -1.95
CA ALA A 42 10.52 16.45 -2.49
C ALA A 42 8.99 16.31 -2.45
N TYR A 43 8.48 15.08 -2.45
CA TYR A 43 7.05 14.77 -2.48
C TYR A 43 6.65 13.88 -1.31
N VAL A 44 5.58 14.25 -0.61
CA VAL A 44 4.96 13.43 0.44
C VAL A 44 3.95 12.50 -0.23
N PRO A 45 4.02 11.17 -0.01
CA PRO A 45 3.01 10.27 -0.57
C PRO A 45 1.64 10.50 0.08
N GLU A 46 0.58 10.36 -0.71
CA GLU A 46 -0.79 10.36 -0.21
C GLU A 46 -1.08 9.03 0.50
N VAL A 47 -1.65 9.10 1.71
CA VAL A 47 -2.13 7.95 2.47
C VAL A 47 -3.66 7.94 2.40
N ALA A 48 -4.22 7.01 1.65
CA ALA A 48 -5.66 6.87 1.51
C ALA A 48 -6.30 6.29 2.78
N ALA A 49 -7.61 6.48 2.93
CA ALA A 49 -8.39 5.74 3.92
C ALA A 49 -8.24 4.23 3.70
N PRO A 50 -8.15 3.42 4.79
CA PRO A 50 -8.21 1.97 4.69
C PRO A 50 -9.38 1.49 3.81
N VAL A 51 -9.12 0.56 2.92
CA VAL A 51 -10.14 -0.09 2.10
C VAL A 51 -10.22 -1.57 2.42
N ASP A 52 -11.36 -2.19 2.10
CA ASP A 52 -11.52 -3.63 2.24
C ASP A 52 -10.76 -4.35 1.09
N PHE A 53 -10.36 -5.59 1.31
CA PHE A 53 -9.53 -6.34 0.35
C PHE A 53 -10.15 -6.40 -1.06
N ASP A 54 -11.45 -6.64 -1.18
CA ASP A 54 -12.14 -6.70 -2.47
C ASP A 54 -12.09 -5.35 -3.21
N GLU A 55 -12.23 -4.25 -2.48
CA GLU A 55 -12.09 -2.91 -3.04
C GLU A 55 -10.66 -2.64 -3.50
N ALA A 56 -9.66 -3.06 -2.71
CA ALA A 56 -8.26 -2.97 -3.10
C ALA A 56 -7.99 -3.75 -4.39
N MET A 57 -8.49 -4.98 -4.51
CA MET A 57 -8.34 -5.80 -5.71
C MET A 57 -9.01 -5.18 -6.93
N ASN A 58 -10.18 -4.57 -6.77
CA ASN A 58 -10.86 -3.85 -7.85
C ASN A 58 -10.07 -2.62 -8.31
N ARG A 59 -9.46 -1.87 -7.37
CA ARG A 59 -8.58 -0.75 -7.71
C ARG A 59 -7.31 -1.25 -8.41
N CYS A 60 -6.69 -2.34 -7.94
CA CYS A 60 -5.49 -2.93 -8.54
C CYS A 60 -5.68 -3.29 -10.02
N LYS A 61 -6.87 -3.73 -10.43
CA LYS A 61 -7.18 -4.03 -11.85
C LYS A 61 -7.04 -2.82 -12.78
N GLN A 62 -7.13 -1.60 -12.25
CA GLN A 62 -6.99 -0.37 -13.03
C GLN A 62 -5.52 0.01 -13.24
N PHE A 63 -4.59 -0.65 -12.55
CA PHE A 63 -3.16 -0.41 -12.64
C PHE A 63 -2.49 -1.55 -13.43
N GLY A 64 -1.20 -1.36 -13.74
CA GLY A 64 -0.37 -2.40 -14.37
C GLY A 64 -0.10 -3.60 -13.45
N PRO A 65 0.85 -4.48 -13.84
CA PRO A 65 1.19 -5.67 -13.07
C PRO A 65 1.50 -5.36 -11.60
N GLY A 66 0.76 -6.00 -10.69
CA GLY A 66 1.00 -5.96 -9.25
C GLY A 66 1.86 -7.12 -8.78
N ILE A 67 2.63 -6.90 -7.71
CA ILE A 67 3.42 -7.95 -7.06
C ILE A 67 2.78 -8.25 -5.69
N LEU A 68 2.45 -9.52 -5.46
CA LEU A 68 2.05 -10.02 -4.15
C LEU A 68 3.17 -10.92 -3.64
N LEU A 69 3.67 -10.64 -2.43
CA LEU A 69 4.67 -11.48 -1.79
C LEU A 69 3.93 -12.61 -1.06
N TYR A 70 4.19 -13.85 -1.46
CA TYR A 70 3.57 -15.05 -0.89
C TYR A 70 4.65 -16.05 -0.51
N GLU A 71 4.57 -16.60 0.70
CA GLU A 71 5.62 -17.47 1.26
C GLU A 71 5.80 -18.80 0.51
N ASN A 72 4.76 -19.33 -0.13
CA ASN A 72 4.84 -20.59 -0.89
C ASN A 72 4.99 -20.37 -2.41
N GLU A 73 5.48 -19.20 -2.84
CA GLU A 73 5.81 -18.97 -4.25
C GLU A 73 7.17 -19.62 -4.56
N GLU A 74 7.16 -20.66 -5.40
CA GLU A 74 8.37 -21.43 -5.76
C GLU A 74 8.89 -21.12 -7.17
N LYS A 75 8.09 -20.47 -8.03
CA LYS A 75 8.40 -20.34 -9.46
C LYS A 75 9.09 -19.03 -9.80
N LYS A 76 8.67 -17.94 -9.18
CA LYS A 76 9.17 -16.59 -9.51
C LYS A 76 9.79 -15.93 -8.29
N CYS A 77 11.10 -15.68 -8.38
CA CYS A 77 11.77 -14.89 -7.34
C CYS A 77 11.61 -13.38 -7.60
N LEU A 78 11.65 -12.59 -6.53
CA LEU A 78 11.53 -11.12 -6.61
C LEU A 78 12.60 -10.50 -7.53
N LYS A 79 13.82 -11.04 -7.51
CA LYS A 79 14.93 -10.55 -8.34
C LYS A 79 14.62 -10.69 -9.83
N ASP A 80 14.01 -11.80 -10.25
CA ASP A 80 13.68 -12.04 -11.65
C ASP A 80 12.49 -11.19 -12.12
N LEU A 81 11.51 -10.96 -11.25
CA LEU A 81 10.39 -10.06 -11.52
C LEU A 81 10.84 -8.60 -11.72
N LEU A 82 11.80 -8.12 -10.91
CA LEU A 82 12.27 -6.74 -10.98
C LEU A 82 13.21 -6.47 -12.16
N LYS A 83 13.92 -7.48 -12.70
CA LYS A 83 14.77 -7.33 -13.89
C LYS A 83 13.99 -6.85 -15.12
N CYS A 84 12.74 -7.28 -15.29
CA CYS A 84 11.90 -6.84 -16.39
C CYS A 84 11.43 -5.39 -16.27
N TYR A 85 11.62 -4.75 -15.11
CA TYR A 85 11.18 -3.38 -14.82
C TYR A 85 12.31 -2.35 -14.77
N THR A 86 13.56 -2.78 -14.83
CA THR A 86 14.71 -1.88 -14.99
C THR A 86 14.90 -1.61 -16.47
N ILE A 87 14.20 -0.60 -16.99
CA ILE A 87 14.59 0.13 -18.21
C ILE A 87 15.29 1.41 -17.75
#